data_AF-A0A4Y7RFI6-F1
#
_entry.id   AF-A0A4Y7RFI6-F1
#
_cell.length_a   1.000
_cell.length_b   1.000
_cell.length_c   1.000
_cell.angle_alpha   90.00
_cell.angle_beta   90.00
_cell.angle_gamma   90.00
#
_symmetry.space_group_name_H-M   'P 1'
#
loop_
_entity.id
_entity.type
_entity.pdbx_description
1 polymer ?
#
loop_
_entity_poly.entity_id
_entity_poly.type
_entity_poly.pdbx_seq_one_letter_code
_entity_poly.pdbx_strand_id
1 'polypeptide(L)'
;MSGPKISVYELSAWARRNLSGQIRCQQQTFACVEQIRNLIREILSSSGSIDSILSNLSMLLERTGKGAEEVQLLTDLKATLKKDCAAFQKDLEDNIPQPATTITISDEALADKKALLGKIKAIQTEAASYQANLCKVLSQGGHQNKEHSGELYDDIVSDINAAASFDIAVIDVAKDDFHTTYKMLERKLSSLMLDSSCPAEIKAEAKKAVTALGKITDLDYLKTFEAVSVKPLLKKYQDAVSRLSKIQNDYQMLLTRYLALFTLTGSEAKTVPITDEAISLLQTEISKLEKQLVRQKEQEYISSCVDQVMVEMGYDLLGHREVTKRSGKRFRNELYSYGKGTAVNVTYASDGQITMELGGIDRADRVPNLEETDMLREDMESFCEDFAEIEKRLQAKSVIIGKRIAMSPPSTEYASIININDYEVKSSKPIATITVTNKRKRTSVKQTMRRDDS
;
A
#
# COMPACT_ATOMS: atom_id res chain seq x y z
N MET A 1 -38.63 -13.08 -26.06
CA MET A 1 -37.20 -13.12 -26.45
C MET A 1 -36.37 -13.87 -25.40
N SER A 2 -36.07 -15.17 -25.49
CA SER A 2 -35.36 -15.91 -24.42
C SER A 2 -34.62 -17.19 -24.85
N GLY A 3 -33.77 -17.05 -25.85
CA GLY A 3 -32.50 -17.75 -25.86
C GLY A 3 -31.48 -17.03 -24.98
N PRO A 4 -30.18 -17.37 -25.10
CA PRO A 4 -29.10 -16.79 -24.30
C PRO A 4 -29.14 -15.24 -24.23
N LYS A 5 -28.95 -14.72 -23.01
CA LYS A 5 -28.86 -13.28 -22.73
C LYS A 5 -27.42 -12.94 -22.43
N ILE A 6 -26.79 -12.14 -23.28
CA ILE A 6 -25.36 -11.87 -23.20
C ILE A 6 -25.13 -10.35 -23.22
N SER A 7 -24.62 -9.85 -22.10
CA SER A 7 -24.28 -8.44 -21.93
C SER A 7 -22.93 -8.31 -21.22
N VAL A 8 -22.23 -7.22 -21.51
CA VAL A 8 -21.11 -6.74 -20.68
C VAL A 8 -21.69 -5.73 -19.71
N TYR A 9 -21.55 -6.02 -18.42
CA TYR A 9 -21.98 -5.12 -17.35
C TYR A 9 -20.80 -4.34 -16.82
N GLU A 10 -21.07 -3.09 -16.46
CA GLU A 10 -20.08 -2.13 -15.98
C GLU A 10 -20.69 -1.30 -14.86
N LEU A 11 -19.85 -0.69 -14.03
CA LEU A 11 -20.32 0.31 -13.09
C LEU A 11 -20.60 1.65 -13.77
N SER A 12 -21.61 2.36 -13.27
CA SER A 12 -21.85 3.76 -13.63
C SER A 12 -20.59 4.59 -13.36
N ALA A 13 -20.43 5.72 -14.07
CA ALA A 13 -19.26 6.58 -13.91
C ALA A 13 -19.08 7.07 -12.46
N TRP A 14 -20.19 7.33 -11.76
CA TRP A 14 -20.17 7.68 -10.33
C TRP A 14 -19.71 6.50 -9.48
N ALA A 15 -20.31 5.32 -9.65
CA ALA A 15 -19.98 4.13 -8.86
C ALA A 15 -18.53 3.69 -9.07
N ARG A 16 -18.01 3.75 -10.31
CA ARG A 16 -16.62 3.47 -10.63
C ARG A 16 -15.65 4.45 -9.97
N ARG A 17 -15.98 5.75 -9.93
CA ARG A 17 -15.19 6.76 -9.20
C ARG A 17 -15.20 6.50 -7.71
N ASN A 18 -16.36 6.16 -7.15
CA ASN A 18 -16.51 5.86 -5.73
C ASN A 18 -15.67 4.62 -5.36
N LEU A 19 -15.84 3.50 -6.08
CA LEU A 19 -15.05 2.28 -5.92
C LEU A 19 -13.54 2.55 -6.01
N SER A 20 -13.10 3.25 -7.07
CA SER A 20 -11.70 3.60 -7.27
C SER A 20 -11.17 4.49 -6.14
N GLY A 21 -11.99 5.44 -5.66
CA GLY A 21 -11.68 6.30 -4.54
C GLY A 21 -11.50 5.52 -3.24
N GLN A 22 -12.40 4.57 -2.96
CA GLN A 22 -12.33 3.71 -1.79
C GLN A 22 -11.08 2.82 -1.80
N ILE A 23 -10.79 2.17 -2.93
CA ILE A 23 -9.59 1.35 -3.11
C ILE A 23 -8.33 2.20 -2.92
N ARG A 24 -8.29 3.40 -3.50
CA ARG A 24 -7.15 4.32 -3.33
C ARG A 24 -6.97 4.73 -1.87
N CYS A 25 -8.04 5.05 -1.15
CA CYS A 25 -7.95 5.41 0.27
C CYS A 25 -7.40 4.25 1.09
N GLN A 26 -7.88 3.02 0.84
CA GLN A 26 -7.41 1.82 1.52
C GLN A 26 -5.92 1.55 1.26
N GLN A 27 -5.48 1.62 0.00
CA GLN A 27 -4.08 1.47 -0.38
C GLN A 27 -3.18 2.50 0.31
N GLN A 28 -3.59 3.77 0.29
CA GLN A 28 -2.84 4.85 0.95
C GLN A 28 -2.79 4.65 2.47
N THR A 29 -3.86 4.15 3.07
CA THR A 29 -3.91 3.86 4.50
C THR A 29 -2.89 2.78 4.85
N PHE A 30 -2.86 1.64 4.14
CA PHE A 30 -1.87 0.60 4.37
C PHE A 30 -0.43 1.08 4.17
N ALA A 31 -0.17 1.88 3.14
CA ALA A 31 1.16 2.46 2.91
C ALA A 31 1.58 3.39 4.06
N CYS A 32 0.69 4.25 4.54
CA CYS A 32 0.97 5.12 5.69
C CYS A 32 1.20 4.32 6.98
N VAL A 33 0.44 3.24 7.20
CA VAL A 33 0.62 2.35 8.37
C VAL A 33 2.03 1.76 8.41
N GLU A 34 2.50 1.22 7.28
CA GLU A 34 3.86 0.68 7.19
C GLU A 34 4.94 1.76 7.36
N GLN A 35 4.69 2.97 6.85
CA GLN A 35 5.61 4.09 7.05
C GLN A 35 5.70 4.51 8.51
N ILE A 36 4.57 4.58 9.23
CA ILE A 36 4.56 4.87 10.67
C ILE A 36 5.34 3.78 11.43
N ARG A 37 5.15 2.50 11.10
CA ARG A 37 5.93 1.40 11.72
C ARG A 37 7.44 1.55 11.50
N ASN A 38 7.85 1.98 10.30
CA ASN A 38 9.25 2.24 10.01
C ASN A 38 9.78 3.45 10.80
N LEU A 39 9.03 4.56 10.85
CA LEU A 39 9.38 5.74 11.65
C LEU A 39 9.55 5.39 13.13
N ILE A 40 8.63 4.62 13.71
CA ILE A 40 8.72 4.14 15.10
C ILE A 40 10.01 3.33 15.29
N ARG A 41 10.35 2.43 14.35
CA ARG A 41 11.57 1.64 14.41
C ARG A 41 12.84 2.50 14.35
N GLU A 42 12.86 3.53 13.52
CA GLU A 42 13.97 4.49 13.38
C GLU A 42 14.13 5.37 14.62
N ILE A 43 13.02 5.80 15.22
CA ILE A 43 13.04 6.55 16.48
C ILE A 43 13.63 5.66 17.59
N LEU A 44 13.19 4.41 17.69
CA LEU A 44 13.70 3.45 18.68
C LEU A 44 15.19 3.12 18.48
N SER A 45 15.65 2.97 17.23
CA SER A 45 17.07 2.70 16.95
C SER A 45 17.99 3.87 17.33
N SER A 46 17.45 5.09 17.34
CA SER A 46 18.18 6.29 17.75
C SER A 46 18.54 6.31 19.25
N SER A 47 17.94 5.45 20.07
CA SER A 47 18.29 5.29 21.49
C SER A 47 19.79 4.99 21.70
N GLY A 48 20.39 4.16 20.84
CA GLY A 48 21.82 3.83 20.94
C GLY A 48 22.72 5.03 20.66
N SER A 49 22.32 5.91 19.73
CA SER A 49 23.02 7.16 19.45
C SER A 49 22.92 8.13 20.62
N ILE A 50 21.75 8.23 21.26
CA ILE A 50 21.56 9.02 22.48
C ILE A 50 22.50 8.52 23.59
N ASP A 51 22.59 7.20 23.80
CA ASP A 51 23.45 6.60 24.82
C ASP A 51 24.94 6.91 24.60
N SER A 52 25.40 6.84 23.35
CA SER A 52 26.77 7.18 22.99
C SER A 52 27.09 8.65 23.24
N ILE A 53 26.18 9.57 22.87
CA ILE A 53 26.38 11.01 23.11
C ILE A 53 26.33 11.32 24.60
N LEU A 54 25.36 10.75 25.34
CA LEU A 54 25.24 10.90 26.80
C LEU A 54 26.49 10.42 27.52
N SER A 55 27.05 9.26 27.14
CA SER A 55 28.28 8.75 27.76
C SER A 55 29.45 9.72 27.60
N ASN A 56 29.61 10.33 26.43
CA ASN A 56 30.68 11.29 26.17
C ASN A 56 30.48 12.61 26.92
N LEU A 57 29.25 13.15 26.88
CA LEU A 57 28.91 14.39 27.58
C LEU A 57 28.96 14.24 29.11
N SER A 58 28.65 13.06 29.64
CA SER A 58 28.75 12.79 31.09
C SER A 58 30.21 12.79 31.55
N MET A 59 31.13 12.17 30.79
CA MET A 59 32.57 12.24 31.08
C MET A 59 33.10 13.68 31.02
N LEU A 60 32.60 14.47 30.07
CA LEU A 60 32.88 15.90 29.96
C LEU A 60 32.42 16.67 31.20
N LEU A 61 31.18 16.44 31.63
CA LEU A 61 30.58 17.07 32.79
C LEU A 61 31.35 16.76 34.07
N GLU A 62 31.76 15.51 34.28
CA GLU A 62 32.55 15.08 35.45
C GLU A 62 33.90 15.79 35.53
N ARG A 63 34.55 16.08 34.40
CA ARG A 63 35.89 16.67 34.36
C ARG A 63 35.91 18.19 34.30
N THR A 64 35.02 18.79 33.52
CA THR A 64 35.04 20.23 33.20
C THR A 64 33.87 21.01 33.81
N GLY A 65 32.85 20.31 34.33
CA GLY A 65 31.61 20.93 34.80
C GLY A 65 30.70 21.49 33.69
N LYS A 66 31.07 21.37 32.42
CA LYS A 66 30.29 21.85 31.26
C LYS A 66 29.40 20.74 30.67
N GLY A 67 28.31 21.12 30.00
CA GLY A 67 27.41 20.19 29.30
C GLY A 67 26.24 19.65 30.14
N ALA A 68 25.99 20.23 31.32
CA ALA A 68 24.94 19.75 32.24
C ALA A 68 23.53 19.88 31.64
N GLU A 69 23.26 20.97 30.93
CA GLU A 69 21.96 21.23 30.30
C GLU A 69 21.69 20.23 29.16
N GLU A 70 22.70 19.93 28.36
CA GLU A 70 22.62 18.96 27.26
C GLU A 70 22.44 17.53 27.76
N VAL A 71 23.16 17.15 28.82
CA VAL A 71 23.00 15.84 29.49
C VAL A 71 21.57 15.71 30.02
N GLN A 72 21.04 16.75 30.66
CA GLN A 72 19.67 16.74 31.18
C GLN A 72 18.66 16.60 30.03
N LEU A 73 18.79 17.40 28.96
CA LEU A 73 17.87 17.39 27.82
C LEU A 73 17.86 16.04 27.09
N LEU A 74 19.03 15.42 26.87
CA LEU A 74 19.12 14.09 26.24
C LEU A 74 18.60 12.98 27.16
N THR A 75 18.76 13.12 28.48
CA THR A 75 18.24 12.16 29.46
C THR A 75 16.72 12.21 29.50
N ASP A 76 16.13 13.41 29.52
CA ASP A 76 14.69 13.62 29.49
C ASP A 76 14.10 13.09 28.17
N LEU A 77 14.74 13.39 27.04
CA LEU A 77 14.33 12.91 25.72
C LEU A 77 14.39 11.37 25.64
N LYS A 78 15.41 10.74 26.21
CA LYS A 78 15.50 9.27 26.31
C LYS A 78 14.37 8.67 27.15
N ALA A 79 14.01 9.33 28.26
CA ALA A 79 12.95 8.88 29.14
C ALA A 79 11.56 8.91 28.46
N THR A 80 11.29 9.94 27.64
CA THR A 80 10.02 10.06 26.93
C THR A 80 9.96 9.22 25.65
N LEU A 81 11.09 8.95 24.99
CA LEU A 81 11.17 8.24 23.69
C LEU A 81 10.35 6.94 23.65
N LYS A 82 10.55 6.04 24.62
CA LYS A 82 9.82 4.76 24.66
C LYS A 82 8.32 4.96 24.87
N LYS A 83 7.93 5.95 25.68
CA LYS A 83 6.54 6.27 25.98
C LYS A 83 5.84 6.84 24.75
N ASP A 84 6.50 7.74 24.04
CA ASP A 84 5.95 8.39 22.84
C ASP A 84 5.82 7.38 21.69
N CYS A 85 6.82 6.50 21.49
CA CYS A 85 6.71 5.38 20.54
C CYS A 85 5.55 4.44 20.87
N ALA A 86 5.34 4.12 22.14
CA ALA A 86 4.21 3.28 22.56
C ALA A 86 2.86 3.98 22.32
N ALA A 87 2.79 5.30 22.49
CA ALA A 87 1.60 6.09 22.17
C ALA A 87 1.29 6.04 20.67
N PHE A 88 2.29 6.30 19.80
CA PHE A 88 2.11 6.20 18.35
C PHE A 88 1.68 4.80 17.91
N GLN A 89 2.25 3.76 18.52
CA GLN A 89 1.88 2.39 18.19
C GLN A 89 0.44 2.07 18.59
N LYS A 90 0.00 2.53 19.78
CA LYS A 90 -1.37 2.37 20.23
C LYS A 90 -2.36 3.11 19.33
N ASP A 91 -2.08 4.38 19.02
CA ASP A 91 -2.93 5.18 18.13
C ASP A 91 -3.02 4.57 16.73
N LEU A 92 -1.92 3.97 16.26
CA LEU A 92 -1.91 3.21 15.02
C LEU A 92 -2.84 1.99 15.12
N GLU A 93 -2.67 1.16 16.15
CA GLU A 93 -3.46 -0.06 16.39
C GLU A 93 -4.96 0.21 16.46
N ASP A 94 -5.36 1.29 17.13
CA ASP A 94 -6.77 1.73 17.24
C ASP A 94 -7.37 2.16 15.89
N ASN A 95 -6.53 2.46 14.89
CA ASN A 95 -6.94 2.95 13.57
C ASN A 95 -6.52 2.01 12.41
N ILE A 96 -6.07 0.78 12.69
CA ILE A 96 -5.72 -0.17 11.62
C ILE A 96 -6.98 -0.51 10.80
N PRO A 97 -6.96 -0.35 9.47
CA PRO A 97 -8.08 -0.76 8.64
C PRO A 97 -8.25 -2.28 8.71
N GLN A 98 -9.43 -2.74 9.09
CA GLN A 98 -9.78 -4.14 8.89
C GLN A 98 -9.93 -4.42 7.38
N PRO A 99 -9.51 -5.60 6.90
CA PRO A 99 -9.76 -5.99 5.51
C PRO A 99 -11.27 -6.14 5.31
N ALA A 100 -11.93 -5.09 4.84
CA ALA A 100 -13.34 -5.16 4.50
C ALA A 100 -13.53 -6.19 3.38
N THR A 101 -14.30 -7.24 3.66
CA THR A 101 -14.59 -8.34 2.73
C THR A 101 -15.53 -7.92 1.59
N THR A 102 -16.31 -6.85 1.76
CA THR A 102 -17.28 -6.38 0.78
C THR A 102 -17.25 -4.85 0.66
N ILE A 103 -17.21 -4.34 -0.57
CA ILE A 103 -17.22 -2.90 -0.84
C ILE A 103 -18.66 -2.46 -1.04
N THR A 104 -19.13 -1.54 -0.20
CA THR A 104 -20.41 -0.87 -0.37
C THR A 104 -20.20 0.42 -1.15
N ILE A 105 -20.89 0.60 -2.28
CA ILE A 105 -20.81 1.83 -3.08
C ILE A 105 -21.80 2.85 -2.52
N SER A 106 -21.29 3.75 -1.68
CA SER A 106 -22.02 4.93 -1.21
C SER A 106 -21.06 6.07 -0.92
N ASP A 107 -21.54 7.31 -0.91
CA ASP A 107 -20.70 8.46 -0.61
C ASP A 107 -20.28 8.49 0.86
N GLU A 108 -21.11 7.96 1.77
CA GLU A 108 -20.77 7.76 3.19
C GLU A 108 -19.58 6.79 3.35
N ALA A 109 -19.63 5.63 2.70
CA ALA A 109 -18.55 4.64 2.79
C ALA A 109 -17.21 5.19 2.26
N LEU A 110 -17.26 6.04 1.22
CA LEU A 110 -16.08 6.74 0.73
C LEU A 110 -15.60 7.82 1.71
N ALA A 111 -16.52 8.57 2.33
CA ALA A 111 -16.19 9.57 3.32
C ALA A 111 -15.52 8.94 4.56
N ASP A 112 -16.02 7.81 5.05
CA ASP A 112 -15.44 7.07 6.18
C ASP A 112 -14.00 6.63 5.89
N LYS A 113 -13.75 6.08 4.70
CA LYS A 113 -12.40 5.69 4.27
C LYS A 113 -11.46 6.90 4.14
N LYS A 114 -11.96 8.05 3.69
CA LYS A 114 -11.18 9.30 3.65
C LYS A 114 -10.88 9.83 5.05
N ALA A 115 -11.84 9.77 5.97
CA ALA A 115 -11.67 10.20 7.35
C ALA A 115 -10.63 9.34 8.07
N LEU A 116 -10.68 8.02 7.89
CA LEU A 116 -9.66 7.11 8.42
C LEU A 116 -8.27 7.41 7.87
N LEU A 117 -8.15 7.60 6.54
CA LEU A 117 -6.89 8.01 5.93
C LEU A 117 -6.38 9.34 6.49
N GLY A 118 -7.26 10.29 6.75
CA GLY A 118 -6.93 11.57 7.40
C GLY A 118 -6.32 11.38 8.78
N LYS A 119 -6.92 10.54 9.62
CA LYS A 119 -6.40 10.21 10.96
C LYS A 119 -5.02 9.56 10.89
N ILE A 120 -4.86 8.56 10.03
CA ILE A 120 -3.57 7.87 9.85
C ILE A 120 -2.49 8.82 9.33
N LYS A 121 -2.82 9.74 8.41
CA LYS A 121 -1.88 10.77 7.95
C LYS A 121 -1.49 11.76 9.05
N ALA A 122 -2.41 12.10 9.95
CA ALA A 122 -2.09 12.96 11.09
C ALA A 122 -1.06 12.28 12.01
N ILE A 123 -1.26 11.00 12.34
CA ILE A 123 -0.29 10.20 13.11
C ILE A 123 1.06 10.16 12.40
N GLN A 124 1.06 9.95 11.07
CA GLN A 124 2.29 9.98 10.27
C GLN A 124 3.03 11.32 10.36
N THR A 125 2.32 12.45 10.23
CA THR A 125 2.94 13.77 10.32
C THR A 125 3.51 14.05 11.71
N GLU A 126 2.83 13.58 12.75
CA GLU A 126 3.29 13.73 14.13
C GLU A 126 4.55 12.90 14.40
N ALA A 127 4.55 11.62 14.01
CA ALA A 127 5.71 10.74 14.11
C ALA A 127 6.91 11.26 13.31
N ALA A 128 6.69 11.78 12.09
CA ALA A 128 7.74 12.37 11.27
C ALA A 128 8.30 13.67 11.88
N SER A 129 7.43 14.52 12.46
CA SER A 129 7.87 15.73 13.17
C SER A 129 8.69 15.36 14.41
N TYR A 130 8.28 14.33 15.15
CA TYR A 130 9.02 13.83 16.30
C TYR A 130 10.42 13.34 15.90
N GLN A 131 10.50 12.52 14.86
CA GLN A 131 11.78 12.05 14.31
C GLN A 131 12.67 13.22 13.87
N ALA A 132 12.12 14.20 13.16
CA ALA A 132 12.88 15.36 12.69
C ALA A 132 13.44 16.19 13.87
N ASN A 133 12.67 16.37 14.93
CA ASN A 133 13.12 17.05 16.15
C ASN A 133 14.23 16.24 16.85
N LEU A 134 14.05 14.92 16.94
CA LEU A 134 15.03 14.02 17.53
C LEU A 134 16.37 14.04 16.76
N CYS A 135 16.34 14.03 15.42
CA CYS A 135 17.53 14.18 14.58
C CYS A 135 18.23 15.53 14.80
N LYS A 136 17.47 16.63 14.96
CA LYS A 136 18.03 17.95 15.25
C LYS A 136 18.75 17.96 16.59
N VAL A 137 18.11 17.48 17.66
CA VAL A 137 18.71 17.39 19.00
C VAL A 137 19.97 16.54 18.98
N LEU A 138 19.94 15.38 18.31
CA LEU A 138 21.11 14.51 18.16
C LEU A 138 22.25 15.18 17.39
N SER A 139 21.94 15.93 16.32
CA SER A 139 22.96 16.66 15.57
C SER A 139 23.60 17.77 16.42
N GLN A 140 22.80 18.51 17.18
CA GLN A 140 23.28 19.57 18.08
C GLN A 140 24.16 18.99 19.20
N GLY A 141 23.67 17.95 19.89
CA GLY A 141 24.45 17.25 20.93
C GLY A 141 25.73 16.64 20.36
N GLY A 142 25.72 16.14 19.13
CA GLY A 142 26.92 15.65 18.44
C GLY A 142 27.91 16.76 18.08
N HIS A 143 27.44 17.95 17.70
CA HIS A 143 28.28 19.11 17.43
C HIS A 143 28.92 19.65 18.72
N GLN A 144 28.13 19.85 19.78
CA GLN A 144 28.61 20.32 21.07
C GLN A 144 29.57 19.30 21.70
N ASN A 145 29.28 18.00 21.61
CA ASN A 145 30.20 16.95 22.06
C ASN A 145 31.56 17.04 21.34
N LYS A 146 31.58 17.32 20.03
CA LYS A 146 32.84 17.51 19.29
C LYS A 146 33.58 18.78 19.72
N GLU A 147 32.87 19.88 19.92
CA GLU A 147 33.43 21.17 20.36
C GLU A 147 34.04 21.02 21.77
N HIS A 148 33.27 20.50 22.71
CA HIS A 148 33.72 20.27 24.08
C HIS A 148 34.78 19.17 24.19
N SER A 149 34.79 18.15 23.32
CA SER A 149 35.89 17.17 23.29
C SER A 149 37.25 17.79 22.94
N GLY A 150 37.26 18.90 22.18
CA GLY A 150 38.46 19.70 21.95
C GLY A 150 38.93 20.35 23.26
N GLU A 151 38.00 20.98 23.99
CA GLU A 151 38.30 21.59 25.30
C GLU A 151 38.77 20.55 26.34
N LEU A 152 38.18 19.35 26.35
CA LEU A 152 38.60 18.26 27.25
C LEU A 152 40.00 17.76 26.92
N TYR A 153 40.36 17.72 25.63
CA TYR A 153 41.71 17.38 25.21
C TYR A 153 42.70 18.45 25.69
N ASP A 154 42.35 19.73 25.54
CA ASP A 154 43.17 20.84 26.02
C ASP A 154 43.35 20.81 27.54
N ASP A 155 42.30 20.49 28.30
CA ASP A 155 42.34 20.35 29.76
C ASP A 155 43.22 19.15 30.20
N ILE A 156 43.09 17.99 29.53
CA ILE A 156 43.94 16.82 29.78
C ILE A 156 45.41 17.12 29.45
N VAL A 157 45.68 17.82 28.36
CA VAL A 157 47.04 18.23 27.99
C VAL A 157 47.60 19.23 29.00
N SER A 158 46.77 20.15 29.51
CA SER A 158 47.12 21.07 30.59
C SER A 158 47.50 20.33 31.87
N ASP A 159 46.70 19.34 32.30
CA ASP A 159 46.98 18.49 33.46
C ASP A 159 48.29 17.70 33.30
N ILE A 160 48.53 17.13 32.11
CA ILE A 160 49.76 16.39 31.81
C ILE A 160 50.98 17.32 31.83
N ASN A 161 50.86 18.53 31.27
CA ASN A 161 51.94 19.52 31.26
C ASN A 161 52.21 20.08 32.67
N ALA A 162 51.17 20.24 33.50
CA ALA A 162 51.32 20.61 34.90
C ALA A 162 51.99 19.49 35.72
N ALA A 163 51.67 18.23 35.44
CA ALA A 163 52.35 17.08 36.04
C ALA A 163 53.80 16.90 35.54
N ALA A 164 54.12 17.41 34.35
CA ALA A 164 55.46 17.40 33.76
C ALA A 164 56.36 18.56 34.23
N SER A 165 55.95 19.38 35.20
CA SER A 165 56.73 20.51 35.71
C SER A 165 57.90 20.12 36.65
N PHE A 166 58.64 19.07 36.30
CA PHE A 166 60.04 18.93 36.70
C PHE A 166 60.92 19.37 35.51
N ASP A 167 61.35 20.63 35.57
CA ASP A 167 62.42 21.28 34.79
C ASP A 167 62.67 20.77 33.35
N ILE A 168 61.88 21.27 32.39
CA ILE A 168 62.38 21.50 31.02
C ILE A 168 61.88 22.87 30.54
N ALA A 169 62.84 23.67 30.04
CA ALA A 169 62.70 25.06 29.66
C ALA A 169 61.44 25.40 28.85
N VAL A 170 60.79 26.49 29.25
CA VAL A 170 59.70 27.17 28.53
C VAL A 170 60.17 27.50 27.12
N ILE A 171 59.65 26.76 26.13
CA ILE A 171 59.67 27.16 24.73
C ILE A 171 58.36 27.91 24.47
N ASP A 172 58.52 29.12 23.98
CA ASP A 172 57.53 30.10 23.56
C ASP A 172 56.35 29.48 22.78
N VAL A 173 55.19 29.31 23.41
CA VAL A 173 53.95 28.82 22.78
C VAL A 173 53.15 30.01 22.24
N ALA A 174 53.67 30.63 21.18
CA ALA A 174 52.97 31.65 20.40
C ALA A 174 52.82 31.21 18.92
N LYS A 175 52.55 29.93 18.69
CA LYS A 175 52.17 29.35 17.39
C LYS A 175 51.03 28.36 17.62
N ASP A 176 49.77 28.74 17.36
CA ASP A 176 48.82 27.69 17.01
C ASP A 176 47.54 28.07 16.23
N ASP A 177 47.26 29.34 15.90
CA ASP A 177 46.01 29.62 15.14
C ASP A 177 46.05 29.02 13.71
N PHE A 178 47.21 29.05 13.05
CA PHE A 178 47.41 28.45 11.72
C PHE A 178 47.36 26.93 11.75
N HIS A 179 48.11 26.29 12.65
CA HIS A 179 48.27 24.84 12.67
C HIS A 179 47.00 24.13 13.16
N THR A 180 46.27 24.75 14.11
CA THR A 180 44.95 24.28 14.56
C THR A 180 43.93 24.34 13.42
N THR A 181 43.85 25.47 12.71
CA THR A 181 42.95 25.63 11.56
C THR A 181 43.32 24.69 10.41
N TYR A 182 44.61 24.50 10.16
CA TYR A 182 45.13 23.58 9.14
C TYR A 182 44.69 22.14 9.42
N LYS A 183 44.96 21.64 10.64
CA LYS A 183 44.56 20.28 11.08
C LYS A 183 43.04 20.11 11.03
N MET A 184 42.27 21.13 11.37
CA MET A 184 40.81 21.08 11.28
C MET A 184 40.33 20.89 9.83
N LEU A 185 40.88 21.67 8.89
CA LEU A 185 40.53 21.56 7.47
C LEU A 185 40.97 20.23 6.88
N GLU A 186 42.16 19.75 7.24
CA GLU A 186 42.69 18.45 6.83
C GLU A 186 41.78 17.30 7.30
N ARG A 187 41.32 17.33 8.55
CA ARG A 187 40.36 16.34 9.08
C ARG A 187 39.02 16.41 8.35
N LYS A 188 38.47 17.61 8.13
CA LYS A 188 37.20 17.80 7.38
C LYS A 188 37.30 17.19 5.99
N LEU A 189 38.35 17.51 5.23
CA LEU A 189 38.56 16.97 3.89
C LEU A 189 38.83 15.46 3.88
N SER A 190 39.58 14.95 4.86
CA SER A 190 39.86 13.51 5.01
C SER A 190 38.59 12.71 5.32
N SER A 191 37.69 13.25 6.15
CA SER A 191 36.40 12.60 6.44
C SER A 191 35.52 12.43 5.20
N LEU A 192 35.51 13.42 4.29
CA LEU A 192 34.78 13.32 3.00
C LEU A 192 35.30 12.21 2.11
N MET A 193 36.60 11.91 2.20
CA MET A 193 37.21 10.83 1.42
C MET A 193 36.91 9.43 1.97
N LEU A 194 36.84 9.32 3.29
CA LEU A 194 36.59 8.06 4.01
C LEU A 194 35.11 7.67 4.00
N ASP A 195 34.20 8.63 3.83
CA ASP A 195 32.77 8.35 3.82
C ASP A 195 32.35 7.51 2.60
N SER A 196 31.78 6.33 2.89
CA SER A 196 31.24 5.41 1.89
C SER A 196 30.08 5.99 1.06
N SER A 197 29.32 6.94 1.61
CA SER A 197 28.17 7.57 0.97
C SER A 197 28.54 8.76 0.06
N CYS A 198 29.80 9.18 0.07
CA CYS A 198 30.28 10.32 -0.70
C CYS A 198 30.50 9.96 -2.19
N PRO A 199 29.91 10.71 -3.15
CA PRO A 199 30.11 10.49 -4.59
C PRO A 199 31.58 10.56 -5.02
N ALA A 200 31.95 9.76 -6.02
CA ALA A 200 33.33 9.66 -6.51
C ALA A 200 33.90 11.02 -6.98
N GLU A 201 33.07 11.86 -7.60
CA GLU A 201 33.44 13.20 -8.08
C GLU A 201 33.82 14.13 -6.91
N ILE A 202 33.04 14.10 -5.82
CA ILE A 202 33.29 14.90 -4.61
C ILE A 202 34.54 14.38 -3.88
N LYS A 203 34.76 13.06 -3.84
CA LYS A 203 36.01 12.48 -3.32
C LYS A 203 37.23 12.93 -4.11
N ALA A 204 37.11 13.05 -5.44
CA ALA A 204 38.19 13.55 -6.28
C ALA A 204 38.46 15.04 -6.05
N GLU A 205 37.42 15.86 -5.88
CA GLU A 205 37.54 17.28 -5.53
C GLU A 205 38.14 17.47 -4.13
N ALA A 206 37.78 16.63 -3.15
CA ALA A 206 38.38 16.60 -1.82
C ALA A 206 39.88 16.24 -1.85
N LYS A 207 40.29 15.24 -2.64
CA LYS A 207 41.72 14.91 -2.85
C LYS A 207 42.52 16.11 -3.39
N LYS A 208 41.95 16.82 -4.37
CA LYS A 208 42.57 18.03 -4.92
C LYS A 208 42.68 19.13 -3.86
N ALA A 209 41.64 19.32 -3.06
CA ALA A 209 41.62 20.27 -1.95
C ALA A 209 42.67 19.94 -0.88
N VAL A 210 42.86 18.67 -0.49
CA VAL A 210 43.93 18.26 0.45
C VAL A 210 45.31 18.59 -0.11
N THR A 211 45.52 18.32 -1.40
CA THR A 211 46.80 18.62 -2.06
C THR A 211 47.07 20.14 -2.13
N ALA A 212 46.03 20.94 -2.32
CA ALA A 212 46.12 22.40 -2.30
C ALA A 212 46.36 22.94 -0.88
N LEU A 213 45.70 22.35 0.13
CA LEU A 213 45.88 22.69 1.54
C LEU A 213 47.35 22.55 1.96
N GLY A 214 48.02 21.46 1.56
CA GLY A 214 49.44 21.23 1.87
C GLY A 214 50.42 22.23 1.25
N LYS A 215 49.98 23.12 0.36
CA LYS A 215 50.80 24.19 -0.24
C LYS A 215 50.62 25.54 0.46
N ILE A 216 49.65 25.66 1.37
CA ILE A 216 49.36 26.91 2.07
C ILE A 216 50.26 26.99 3.30
N THR A 217 50.91 28.13 3.48
CA THR A 217 51.81 28.41 4.62
C THR A 217 51.40 29.65 5.42
N ASP A 218 50.33 30.31 5.00
CA ASP A 218 49.88 31.60 5.53
C ASP A 218 48.40 31.54 5.98
N LEU A 219 48.10 32.22 7.10
CA LEU A 219 46.80 32.17 7.76
C LEU A 219 45.68 32.86 6.99
N ASP A 220 45.96 33.97 6.31
CA ASP A 220 44.94 34.70 5.53
C ASP A 220 44.57 33.90 4.27
N TYR A 221 45.58 33.26 3.64
CA TYR A 221 45.34 32.31 2.57
C TYR A 221 44.58 31.07 3.05
N LEU A 222 44.84 30.58 4.26
CA LEU A 222 44.15 29.44 4.84
C LEU A 222 42.66 29.74 5.09
N LYS A 223 42.35 30.93 5.64
CA LYS A 223 40.97 31.41 5.84
C LYS A 223 40.24 31.60 4.50
N THR A 224 40.93 32.15 3.51
CA THR A 224 40.40 32.29 2.14
C THR A 224 40.12 30.93 1.50
N PHE A 225 41.02 29.96 1.67
CA PHE A 225 40.85 28.60 1.17
C PHE A 225 39.68 27.87 1.85
N GLU A 226 39.50 28.05 3.16
CA GLU A 226 38.32 27.54 3.85
C GLU A 226 37.03 28.11 3.24
N ALA A 227 36.98 29.43 3.03
CA ALA A 227 35.79 30.11 2.52
C ALA A 227 35.45 29.75 1.06
N VAL A 228 36.47 29.66 0.19
CA VAL A 228 36.29 29.54 -1.27
C VAL A 228 36.33 28.09 -1.75
N SER A 229 37.06 27.20 -1.08
CA SER A 229 37.23 25.81 -1.51
C SER A 229 36.55 24.82 -0.57
N VAL A 230 36.77 24.92 0.73
CA VAL A 230 36.28 23.90 1.69
C VAL A 230 34.79 24.04 1.98
N LYS A 231 34.29 25.24 2.28
CA LYS A 231 32.85 25.46 2.55
C LYS A 231 31.95 25.11 1.35
N PRO A 232 32.26 25.52 0.10
CA PRO A 232 31.45 25.13 -1.06
C PRO A 232 31.49 23.62 -1.35
N LEU A 233 32.63 22.96 -1.14
CA LEU A 233 32.76 21.52 -1.29
C LEU A 233 31.91 20.77 -0.26
N LEU A 234 31.93 21.20 1.01
CA LEU A 234 31.08 20.64 2.06
C LEU A 234 29.59 20.82 1.73
N LYS A 235 29.22 21.98 1.20
CA LYS A 235 27.85 22.24 0.74
C LYS A 235 27.44 21.29 -0.40
N LYS A 236 28.28 21.13 -1.43
CA LYS A 236 28.04 20.17 -2.53
C LYS A 236 27.85 18.74 -2.00
N TYR A 237 28.67 18.33 -1.04
CA TYR A 237 28.56 17.02 -0.40
C TYR A 237 27.23 16.87 0.35
N GLN A 238 26.85 17.85 1.17
CA GLN A 238 25.57 17.86 1.89
C GLN A 238 24.37 17.80 0.94
N ASP A 239 24.41 18.55 -0.16
CA ASP A 239 23.37 18.55 -1.19
C ASP A 239 23.26 17.17 -1.86
N ALA A 240 24.40 16.53 -2.16
CA ALA A 240 24.44 15.19 -2.75
C ALA A 240 23.91 14.10 -1.82
N VAL A 241 24.33 14.09 -0.55
CA VAL A 241 23.82 13.16 0.47
C VAL A 241 22.31 13.35 0.67
N SER A 242 21.85 14.60 0.75
CA SER A 242 20.42 14.92 0.87
C SER A 242 19.62 14.42 -0.34
N ARG A 243 20.17 14.55 -1.55
CA ARG A 243 19.54 14.02 -2.78
C ARG A 243 19.47 12.50 -2.77
N LEU A 244 20.56 11.80 -2.43
CA LEU A 244 20.60 10.34 -2.39
C LEU A 244 19.64 9.79 -1.33
N SER A 245 19.58 10.41 -0.15
CA SER A 245 18.63 10.07 0.90
C SER A 245 17.17 10.23 0.44
N LYS A 246 16.83 11.31 -0.28
CA LYS A 246 15.49 11.48 -0.86
C LYS A 246 15.15 10.36 -1.84
N ILE A 247 16.06 10.04 -2.77
CA ILE A 247 15.85 8.96 -3.75
C ILE A 247 15.65 7.61 -3.05
N GLN A 248 16.44 7.32 -2.02
CA GLN A 248 16.32 6.11 -1.22
C GLN A 248 14.97 6.03 -0.49
N ASN A 249 14.51 7.14 0.08
CA ASN A 249 13.21 7.22 0.73
C ASN A 249 12.07 7.03 -0.27
N ASP A 250 12.13 7.68 -1.43
CA ASP A 250 11.13 7.52 -2.50
C ASP A 250 11.06 6.07 -3.00
N TYR A 251 12.22 5.43 -3.17
CA TYR A 251 12.31 4.02 -3.53
C TYR A 251 11.68 3.11 -2.47
N GLN A 252 12.03 3.30 -1.18
CA GLN A 252 11.42 2.52 -0.10
C GLN A 252 9.91 2.73 -0.02
N MET A 253 9.43 3.97 -0.17
CA MET A 253 8.00 4.26 -0.17
C MET A 253 7.27 3.53 -1.30
N LEU A 254 7.84 3.52 -2.51
CA LEU A 254 7.28 2.79 -3.65
C LEU A 254 7.31 1.28 -3.42
N LEU A 255 8.41 0.76 -2.87
CA LEU A 255 8.53 -0.66 -2.56
C LEU A 255 7.51 -1.11 -1.51
N THR A 256 7.32 -0.34 -0.43
CA THR A 256 6.29 -0.62 0.57
C THR A 256 4.89 -0.63 -0.02
N ARG A 257 4.56 0.36 -0.88
CA ARG A 257 3.27 0.39 -1.58
C ARG A 257 3.11 -0.81 -2.52
N TYR A 258 4.16 -1.16 -3.25
CA TYR A 258 4.19 -2.32 -4.14
C TYR A 258 3.89 -3.61 -3.36
N LEU A 259 4.60 -3.85 -2.25
CA LEU A 259 4.38 -5.01 -1.38
C LEU A 259 2.96 -5.03 -0.78
N ALA A 260 2.45 -3.90 -0.31
CA ALA A 260 1.10 -3.79 0.21
C ALA A 260 0.04 -4.16 -0.86
N LEU A 261 0.25 -3.78 -2.12
CA LEU A 261 -0.66 -4.17 -3.21
C LEU A 261 -0.72 -5.69 -3.41
N PHE A 262 0.41 -6.40 -3.26
CA PHE A 262 0.41 -7.88 -3.33
C PHE A 262 -0.34 -8.53 -2.17
N THR A 263 -0.24 -7.97 -0.97
CA THR A 263 -1.04 -8.46 0.17
C THR A 263 -2.54 -8.31 -0.07
N LEU A 264 -2.96 -7.24 -0.76
CA LEU A 264 -4.36 -6.99 -1.09
C LEU A 264 -4.88 -7.82 -2.27
N THR A 265 -4.01 -8.19 -3.21
CA THR A 265 -4.36 -9.03 -4.38
C THR A 265 -4.19 -10.53 -4.14
N GLY A 266 -3.59 -10.94 -3.00
CA GLY A 266 -3.34 -12.35 -2.68
C GLY A 266 -2.32 -13.04 -3.60
N SER A 267 -1.47 -12.25 -4.27
CA SER A 267 -0.45 -12.73 -5.21
C SER A 267 0.95 -12.69 -4.57
N GLU A 268 1.88 -13.55 -5.02
CA GLU A 268 3.29 -13.48 -4.58
C GLU A 268 4.02 -12.31 -5.26
N ALA A 269 4.68 -11.48 -4.45
CA ALA A 269 5.45 -10.34 -4.94
C ALA A 269 6.68 -10.81 -5.72
N LYS A 270 6.90 -10.25 -6.91
CA LYS A 270 8.14 -10.46 -7.65
C LYS A 270 9.21 -9.54 -7.09
N THR A 271 10.42 -10.07 -6.87
CA THR A 271 11.57 -9.26 -6.47
C THR A 271 11.95 -8.28 -7.56
N VAL A 272 11.87 -6.97 -7.27
CA VAL A 272 12.34 -5.92 -8.17
C VAL A 272 13.80 -5.59 -7.82
N PRO A 273 14.76 -5.82 -8.71
CA PRO A 273 16.17 -5.50 -8.45
C PRO A 273 16.37 -3.97 -8.37
N ILE A 274 17.30 -3.55 -7.51
CA ILE A 274 17.68 -2.14 -7.37
C ILE A 274 18.57 -1.75 -8.55
N THR A 275 17.99 -1.07 -9.54
CA THR A 275 18.67 -0.45 -10.69
C THR A 275 18.35 1.05 -10.73
N ASP A 276 19.07 1.81 -11.55
CA ASP A 276 18.84 3.25 -11.72
C ASP A 276 17.41 3.56 -12.22
N GLU A 277 16.78 2.61 -12.91
CA GLU A 277 15.40 2.67 -13.39
C GLU A 277 14.37 2.08 -12.41
N ALA A 278 14.79 1.56 -11.25
CA ALA A 278 13.90 0.80 -10.36
C ALA A 278 12.70 1.61 -9.85
N ILE A 279 12.86 2.92 -9.65
CA ILE A 279 11.75 3.83 -9.31
C ILE A 279 10.71 3.86 -10.44
N SER A 280 11.14 4.02 -11.69
CA SER A 280 10.25 4.07 -12.86
C SER A 280 9.56 2.72 -13.10
N LEU A 281 10.30 1.62 -12.91
CA LEU A 281 9.77 0.27 -13.03
C LEU A 281 8.72 -0.01 -11.94
N LEU A 282 9.01 0.35 -10.68
CA LEU A 282 8.05 0.22 -9.57
C LEU A 282 6.78 1.03 -9.81
N GLN A 283 6.90 2.29 -10.27
CA GLN A 283 5.74 3.13 -10.58
C GLN A 283 4.85 2.51 -11.67
N THR A 284 5.47 1.93 -12.70
CA THR A 284 4.76 1.28 -13.81
C THR A 284 4.03 0.03 -13.35
N GLU A 285 4.70 -0.84 -12.58
CA GLU A 285 4.09 -2.05 -12.04
C GLU A 285 2.98 -1.74 -11.01
N ILE A 286 3.18 -0.76 -10.12
CA ILE A 286 2.14 -0.27 -9.20
C ILE A 286 0.91 0.17 -10.00
N SER A 287 1.10 0.99 -11.04
CA SER A 287 -0.01 1.49 -11.87
C SER A 287 -0.77 0.36 -12.57
N LYS A 288 -0.07 -0.70 -12.97
CA LYS A 288 -0.67 -1.89 -13.60
C LYS A 288 -1.46 -2.71 -12.58
N LEU A 289 -0.88 -2.99 -11.41
CA LEU A 289 -1.53 -3.72 -10.32
C LEU A 289 -2.77 -2.99 -9.81
N GLU A 290 -2.72 -1.66 -9.69
CA GLU A 290 -3.86 -0.85 -9.29
C GLU A 290 -5.02 -0.95 -10.28
N LYS A 291 -4.74 -0.87 -11.58
CA LYS A 291 -5.76 -1.06 -12.62
C LYS A 291 -6.35 -2.46 -12.58
N GLN A 292 -5.54 -3.49 -12.32
CA GLN A 292 -6.01 -4.87 -12.19
C GLN A 292 -6.91 -5.04 -10.96
N LEU A 293 -6.49 -4.51 -9.81
CA LEU A 293 -7.28 -4.59 -8.57
C LEU A 293 -8.63 -3.88 -8.71
N VAL A 294 -8.66 -2.68 -9.31
CA VAL A 294 -9.92 -1.96 -9.55
C VAL A 294 -10.86 -2.78 -10.43
N ARG A 295 -10.35 -3.36 -11.53
CA ARG A 295 -11.14 -4.23 -12.40
C ARG A 295 -11.65 -5.47 -11.66
N GLN A 296 -10.81 -6.11 -10.87
CA GLN A 296 -11.20 -7.28 -10.08
C GLN A 296 -12.31 -6.93 -9.09
N LYS A 297 -12.15 -5.84 -8.32
CA LYS A 297 -13.16 -5.38 -7.37
C LYS A 297 -14.45 -4.91 -8.02
N GLU A 298 -14.37 -4.33 -9.21
CA GLU A 298 -15.55 -4.00 -10.02
C GLU A 298 -16.33 -5.26 -10.39
N GLN A 299 -15.66 -6.31 -10.86
CA GLN A 299 -16.31 -7.58 -11.21
C GLN A 299 -16.86 -8.33 -9.97
N GLU A 300 -16.14 -8.32 -8.85
CA GLU A 300 -16.63 -8.86 -7.58
C GLU A 300 -17.92 -8.16 -7.13
N TYR A 301 -17.96 -6.82 -7.22
CA TYR A 301 -19.14 -6.05 -6.88
C TYR A 301 -20.31 -6.32 -7.82
N ILE A 302 -20.07 -6.34 -9.14
CA ILE A 302 -21.11 -6.61 -10.13
C ILE A 302 -21.73 -7.99 -9.89
N SER A 303 -20.91 -9.02 -9.68
CA SER A 303 -21.46 -10.35 -9.37
C SER A 303 -22.23 -10.35 -8.07
N SER A 304 -21.72 -9.74 -7.00
CA SER A 304 -22.46 -9.68 -5.74
C SER A 304 -23.82 -8.97 -5.90
N CYS A 305 -23.91 -7.97 -6.78
CA CYS A 305 -25.19 -7.33 -7.12
C CYS A 305 -26.11 -8.26 -7.91
N VAL A 306 -25.59 -9.05 -8.85
CA VAL A 306 -26.38 -10.06 -9.57
C VAL A 306 -26.93 -11.08 -8.58
N ASP A 307 -26.10 -11.65 -7.73
CA ASP A 307 -26.50 -12.63 -6.72
C ASP A 307 -27.60 -12.05 -5.81
N GLN A 308 -27.40 -10.81 -5.34
CA GLN A 308 -28.37 -10.12 -4.50
C GLN A 308 -29.71 -9.91 -5.24
N VAL A 309 -29.68 -9.44 -6.49
CA VAL A 309 -30.91 -9.23 -7.29
C VAL A 309 -31.61 -10.57 -7.55
N MET A 310 -30.88 -11.63 -7.86
CA MET A 310 -31.44 -12.96 -8.09
C MET A 310 -32.16 -13.47 -6.83
N VAL A 311 -31.53 -13.36 -5.67
CA VAL A 311 -32.11 -13.78 -4.37
C VAL A 311 -33.30 -12.89 -3.99
N GLU A 312 -33.21 -11.56 -4.16
CA GLU A 312 -34.32 -10.62 -3.93
C GLU A 312 -35.53 -10.90 -4.84
N MET A 313 -35.29 -11.50 -6.01
CA MET A 313 -36.34 -11.94 -6.94
C MET A 313 -36.88 -13.35 -6.65
N GLY A 314 -36.34 -14.02 -5.63
CA GLY A 314 -36.78 -15.35 -5.19
C GLY A 314 -36.11 -16.51 -5.91
N TYR A 315 -34.98 -16.26 -6.59
CA TYR A 315 -34.16 -17.29 -7.20
C TYR A 315 -33.08 -17.77 -6.22
N ASP A 316 -33.27 -18.96 -5.65
CA ASP A 316 -32.31 -19.57 -4.72
C ASP A 316 -31.06 -20.04 -5.48
N LEU A 317 -29.87 -19.75 -4.94
CA LEU A 317 -28.61 -20.30 -5.45
C LEU A 317 -28.56 -21.81 -5.17
N LEU A 318 -28.54 -22.61 -6.23
CA LEU A 318 -28.48 -24.07 -6.16
C LEU A 318 -27.04 -24.57 -6.03
N GLY A 319 -26.13 -23.99 -6.81
CA GLY A 319 -24.73 -24.39 -6.83
C GLY A 319 -23.87 -23.49 -7.70
N HIS A 320 -22.57 -23.77 -7.70
CA HIS A 320 -21.59 -23.00 -8.45
C HIS A 320 -20.50 -23.92 -9.02
N ARG A 321 -19.82 -23.49 -10.07
CA ARG A 321 -18.64 -24.18 -10.62
C ARG A 321 -17.67 -23.20 -11.25
N GLU A 322 -16.40 -23.55 -11.26
CA GLU A 322 -15.38 -22.83 -12.04
C GLU A 322 -14.87 -23.69 -13.20
N VAL A 323 -14.81 -23.09 -14.39
CA VAL A 323 -14.38 -23.77 -15.61
C VAL A 323 -13.23 -23.00 -16.24
N THR A 324 -12.11 -23.69 -16.47
CA THR A 324 -10.96 -23.13 -17.20
C THR A 324 -10.89 -23.78 -18.58
N LYS A 325 -11.06 -22.99 -19.64
CA LYS A 325 -10.94 -23.49 -21.03
C LYS A 325 -9.46 -23.72 -21.38
N ARG A 326 -9.19 -24.54 -22.41
CA ARG A 326 -7.84 -24.78 -22.96
C ARG A 326 -7.09 -23.49 -23.35
N SER A 327 -7.82 -22.42 -23.65
CA SER A 327 -7.27 -21.09 -23.92
C SER A 327 -6.79 -20.33 -22.68
N GLY A 328 -6.93 -20.89 -21.49
CA GLY A 328 -6.63 -20.24 -20.20
C GLY A 328 -7.74 -19.31 -19.70
N LYS A 329 -8.81 -19.07 -20.48
CA LYS A 329 -9.96 -18.28 -20.03
C LYS A 329 -10.72 -19.02 -18.92
N ARG A 330 -10.91 -18.34 -17.80
CA ARG A 330 -11.68 -18.82 -16.65
C ARG A 330 -13.10 -18.26 -16.69
N PHE A 331 -14.06 -19.11 -16.36
CA PHE A 331 -15.47 -18.78 -16.25
C PHE A 331 -15.96 -19.27 -14.89
N ARG A 332 -16.70 -18.41 -14.18
CA ARG A 332 -17.45 -18.82 -13.01
C ARG A 332 -18.90 -18.98 -13.41
N ASN A 333 -19.52 -20.08 -13.02
CA ASN A 333 -20.93 -20.32 -13.27
C ASN A 333 -21.67 -20.48 -11.96
N GLU A 334 -22.82 -19.85 -11.86
CA GLU A 334 -23.74 -19.96 -10.73
C GLU A 334 -25.11 -20.36 -11.24
N LEU A 335 -25.75 -21.30 -10.54
CA LEU A 335 -27.00 -21.88 -10.96
C LEU A 335 -28.11 -21.46 -10.00
N TYR A 336 -29.10 -20.74 -10.51
CA TYR A 336 -30.21 -20.19 -9.74
C TYR A 336 -31.51 -20.91 -10.06
N SER A 337 -32.33 -21.22 -9.06
CA SER A 337 -33.65 -21.84 -9.29
C SER A 337 -34.57 -20.88 -10.04
N TYR A 338 -35.35 -21.35 -11.01
CA TYR A 338 -36.35 -20.53 -11.73
C TYR A 338 -37.76 -21.15 -11.74
N GLY A 339 -37.85 -22.44 -11.41
CA GLY A 339 -39.12 -23.15 -11.30
C GLY A 339 -38.89 -24.59 -10.87
N LYS A 340 -39.95 -25.39 -10.85
CA LYS A 340 -39.83 -26.80 -10.47
C LYS A 340 -39.15 -27.60 -11.59
N GLY A 341 -37.87 -27.86 -11.41
CA GLY A 341 -37.04 -28.59 -12.37
C GLY A 341 -36.38 -27.71 -13.43
N THR A 342 -36.37 -26.38 -13.26
CA THR A 342 -35.69 -25.46 -14.16
C THR A 342 -34.83 -24.46 -13.40
N ALA A 343 -33.75 -24.00 -14.04
CA ALA A 343 -32.80 -23.06 -13.47
C ALA A 343 -32.28 -22.07 -14.52
N VAL A 344 -31.78 -20.94 -14.02
CA VAL A 344 -31.00 -19.97 -14.77
C VAL A 344 -29.53 -20.20 -14.45
N ASN A 345 -28.75 -20.58 -15.45
CA ASN A 345 -27.30 -20.60 -15.39
C ASN A 345 -26.76 -19.20 -15.70
N VAL A 346 -26.06 -18.62 -14.74
CA VAL A 346 -25.38 -17.33 -14.86
C VAL A 346 -23.88 -17.59 -15.00
N THR A 347 -23.31 -17.24 -16.15
CA THR A 347 -21.90 -17.40 -16.46
C THR A 347 -21.19 -16.05 -16.43
N TYR A 348 -20.17 -15.93 -15.59
CA TYR A 348 -19.29 -14.76 -15.48
C TYR A 348 -17.97 -15.04 -16.20
N ALA A 349 -17.66 -14.21 -17.20
CA ALA A 349 -16.36 -14.22 -17.87
C ALA A 349 -15.42 -13.16 -17.28
N SER A 350 -14.11 -13.38 -17.43
CA SER A 350 -13.06 -12.50 -16.89
C SER A 350 -13.07 -11.07 -17.48
N ASP A 351 -13.75 -10.84 -18.60
CA ASP A 351 -13.87 -9.54 -19.27
C ASP A 351 -15.15 -8.77 -18.88
N GLY A 352 -15.92 -9.27 -17.91
CA GLY A 352 -17.17 -8.65 -17.45
C GLY A 352 -18.39 -8.99 -18.30
N GLN A 353 -18.24 -9.90 -19.27
CA GLN A 353 -19.38 -10.51 -19.94
C GLN A 353 -20.12 -11.43 -18.97
N ILE A 354 -21.43 -11.23 -18.86
CA ILE A 354 -22.35 -12.09 -18.12
C ILE A 354 -23.34 -12.67 -19.11
N THR A 355 -23.46 -13.99 -19.07
CA THR A 355 -24.43 -14.76 -19.85
C THR A 355 -25.48 -15.36 -18.90
N MET A 356 -26.77 -15.17 -19.20
CA MET A 356 -27.87 -15.81 -18.48
C MET A 356 -28.64 -16.73 -19.44
N GLU A 357 -28.75 -18.00 -19.06
CA GLU A 357 -29.36 -19.06 -19.87
C GLU A 357 -30.32 -19.90 -19.02
N LEU A 358 -31.53 -20.12 -19.52
CA LEU A 358 -32.53 -20.95 -18.85
C LEU A 358 -32.44 -22.40 -19.37
N GLY A 359 -32.45 -23.36 -18.46
CA GLY A 359 -32.44 -24.78 -18.79
C GLY A 359 -33.18 -25.66 -17.80
N GLY A 360 -33.47 -26.89 -18.21
CA GLY A 360 -34.03 -27.93 -17.34
C GLY A 360 -32.95 -28.54 -16.45
N ILE A 361 -33.26 -28.90 -15.21
CA ILE A 361 -32.30 -29.52 -14.30
C ILE A 361 -32.41 -31.04 -14.41
N ASP A 362 -31.30 -31.74 -14.58
CA ASP A 362 -31.22 -33.19 -14.44
C ASP A 362 -29.87 -33.61 -13.82
N ARG A 363 -29.71 -34.90 -13.52
CA ARG A 363 -28.47 -35.51 -12.99
C ARG A 363 -27.59 -36.13 -14.08
N ALA A 364 -28.02 -36.06 -15.33
CA ALA A 364 -27.30 -36.61 -16.47
C ALA A 364 -27.33 -35.61 -17.64
N ASP A 365 -26.24 -35.60 -18.41
CA ASP A 365 -26.17 -34.87 -19.66
C ASP A 365 -27.04 -35.57 -20.71
N ARG A 366 -28.11 -34.89 -21.13
CA ARG A 366 -29.04 -35.37 -22.16
C ARG A 366 -29.70 -34.22 -22.90
N VAL A 367 -30.34 -34.54 -24.01
CA VAL A 367 -31.21 -33.61 -24.75
C VAL A 367 -32.62 -33.65 -24.13
N PRO A 368 -33.32 -32.50 -24.01
CA PRO A 368 -34.72 -32.51 -23.59
C PRO A 368 -35.59 -33.23 -24.62
N ASN A 369 -36.67 -33.88 -24.16
CA ASN A 369 -37.68 -34.44 -25.06
C ASN A 369 -38.58 -33.32 -25.63
N LEU A 370 -39.49 -33.66 -26.56
CA LEU A 370 -40.36 -32.66 -27.21
C LEU A 370 -41.21 -31.87 -26.22
N GLU A 371 -41.82 -32.54 -25.24
CA GLU A 371 -42.69 -31.89 -24.24
C GLU A 371 -41.89 -31.00 -23.28
N GLU A 372 -40.70 -31.43 -22.85
CA GLU A 372 -39.76 -30.64 -22.06
C GLU A 372 -39.25 -29.43 -22.85
N THR A 373 -39.00 -29.60 -24.14
CA THR A 373 -38.53 -28.54 -25.05
C THR A 373 -39.58 -27.43 -25.18
N ASP A 374 -40.86 -27.80 -25.35
CA ASP A 374 -41.96 -26.84 -25.38
C ASP A 374 -42.14 -26.14 -24.03
N MET A 375 -42.06 -26.88 -22.92
CA MET A 375 -42.10 -26.30 -21.58
C MET A 375 -40.95 -25.32 -21.32
N LEU A 376 -39.74 -25.64 -21.77
CA LEU A 376 -38.58 -24.77 -21.64
C LEU A 376 -38.75 -23.51 -22.48
N ARG A 377 -39.33 -23.59 -23.68
CA ARG A 377 -39.66 -22.40 -24.50
C ARG A 377 -40.68 -21.49 -23.80
N GLU A 378 -41.72 -22.03 -23.18
CA GLU A 378 -42.69 -21.25 -22.39
C GLU A 378 -42.02 -20.58 -21.16
N ASP A 379 -41.14 -21.31 -20.47
CA ASP A 379 -40.39 -20.78 -19.31
C ASP A 379 -39.43 -19.67 -19.71
N MET A 380 -38.73 -19.88 -20.82
CA MET A 380 -37.94 -18.88 -21.49
C MET A 380 -38.81 -17.65 -21.73
N GLU A 381 -39.97 -17.76 -22.37
CA GLU A 381 -40.85 -16.60 -22.65
C GLU A 381 -41.15 -15.78 -21.40
N SER A 382 -41.47 -16.46 -20.30
CA SER A 382 -41.70 -15.82 -19.00
C SER A 382 -40.44 -15.12 -18.46
N PHE A 383 -39.26 -15.74 -18.64
CA PHE A 383 -38.00 -15.21 -18.12
C PHE A 383 -37.60 -13.89 -18.80
N CYS A 384 -38.16 -13.57 -19.97
CA CYS A 384 -37.93 -12.29 -20.62
C CYS A 384 -38.36 -11.11 -19.75
N GLU A 385 -39.49 -11.25 -19.07
CA GLU A 385 -40.06 -10.21 -18.21
C GLU A 385 -39.19 -10.06 -16.95
N ASP A 386 -38.81 -11.18 -16.35
CA ASP A 386 -37.93 -11.19 -15.18
C ASP A 386 -36.55 -10.64 -15.51
N PHE A 387 -35.99 -10.95 -16.68
CA PHE A 387 -34.71 -10.39 -17.12
C PHE A 387 -34.75 -8.87 -17.22
N ALA A 388 -35.85 -8.28 -17.71
CA ALA A 388 -35.99 -6.82 -17.75
C ALA A 388 -36.02 -6.20 -16.34
N GLU A 389 -36.66 -6.88 -15.38
CA GLU A 389 -36.67 -6.45 -13.99
C GLU A 389 -35.30 -6.64 -13.31
N ILE A 390 -34.56 -7.71 -13.61
CA ILE A 390 -33.17 -7.90 -13.17
C ILE A 390 -32.32 -6.70 -13.61
N GLU A 391 -32.39 -6.31 -14.88
CA GLU A 391 -31.62 -5.17 -15.39
C GLU A 391 -31.98 -3.86 -14.70
N LYS A 392 -33.27 -3.63 -14.44
CA LYS A 392 -33.74 -2.45 -13.71
C LYS A 392 -33.22 -2.40 -12.27
N ARG A 393 -33.22 -3.54 -11.56
CA ARG A 393 -32.68 -3.62 -10.19
C ARG A 393 -31.16 -3.50 -10.14
N LEU A 394 -30.45 -4.08 -11.11
CA LEU A 394 -29.00 -3.87 -11.29
C LEU A 394 -28.67 -2.40 -11.52
N GLN A 395 -29.45 -1.72 -12.37
CA GLN A 395 -29.30 -0.29 -12.62
C GLN A 395 -29.49 0.55 -11.34
N ALA A 396 -30.46 0.20 -10.49
CA ALA A 396 -30.66 0.84 -9.19
C ALA A 396 -29.46 0.67 -8.25
N LYS A 397 -28.70 -0.42 -8.39
CA LYS A 397 -27.43 -0.67 -7.67
C LYS A 397 -26.19 -0.11 -8.42
N SER A 398 -26.40 0.78 -9.39
CA SER A 398 -25.37 1.40 -10.25
C SER A 398 -24.60 0.46 -11.18
N VAL A 399 -25.14 -0.74 -11.43
CA VAL A 399 -24.63 -1.67 -12.45
C VAL A 399 -25.39 -1.42 -13.75
N ILE A 400 -24.68 -0.96 -14.78
CA ILE A 400 -25.25 -0.58 -16.08
C ILE A 400 -24.76 -1.50 -17.19
N ILE A 401 -25.46 -1.47 -18.31
CA ILE A 401 -25.11 -2.25 -19.49
C ILE A 401 -24.10 -1.44 -20.30
N GLY A 402 -22.85 -1.89 -20.34
CA GLY A 402 -21.82 -1.27 -21.17
C GLY A 402 -21.99 -1.63 -22.64
N LYS A 403 -22.23 -2.93 -22.91
CA LYS A 403 -22.41 -3.43 -24.29
C LYS A 403 -23.37 -4.62 -24.32
N ARG A 404 -24.34 -4.58 -25.23
CA ARG A 404 -25.16 -5.75 -25.56
C ARG A 404 -24.45 -6.62 -26.59
N ILE A 405 -24.24 -7.90 -26.27
CA ILE A 405 -23.61 -8.84 -27.19
C ILE A 405 -24.69 -9.64 -27.92
N ALA A 406 -25.63 -10.24 -27.19
CA ALA A 406 -26.70 -11.02 -27.77
C ALA A 406 -27.96 -10.99 -26.89
N MET A 407 -29.12 -10.98 -27.54
CA MET A 407 -30.44 -11.10 -26.91
C MET A 407 -31.28 -12.05 -27.75
N SER A 408 -31.07 -13.35 -27.64
CA SER A 408 -31.75 -14.29 -28.55
C SER A 408 -33.23 -14.46 -28.21
N PRO A 409 -34.12 -14.68 -29.21
CA PRO A 409 -35.54 -14.97 -28.99
C PRO A 409 -35.80 -16.34 -28.37
N PRO A 410 -36.98 -16.59 -27.75
CA PRO A 410 -37.26 -17.89 -27.13
C PRO A 410 -37.33 -18.88 -28.27
N SER A 411 -36.60 -19.97 -28.17
CA SER A 411 -36.59 -20.97 -29.23
C SER A 411 -36.36 -22.33 -28.62
N THR A 412 -37.02 -23.32 -29.19
CA THR A 412 -36.78 -24.73 -28.87
C THR A 412 -35.32 -25.14 -29.12
N GLU A 413 -34.62 -24.44 -30.03
CA GLU A 413 -33.19 -24.66 -30.30
C GLU A 413 -32.28 -24.34 -29.12
N TYR A 414 -32.74 -23.50 -28.18
CA TYR A 414 -31.99 -23.16 -26.97
C TYR A 414 -32.39 -24.02 -25.76
N ALA A 415 -33.39 -24.89 -25.91
CA ALA A 415 -33.79 -25.80 -24.85
C ALA A 415 -32.65 -26.78 -24.53
N SER A 416 -32.19 -26.74 -23.28
CA SER A 416 -31.06 -27.54 -22.82
C SER A 416 -31.32 -28.11 -21.43
N ILE A 417 -30.65 -29.22 -21.14
CA ILE A 417 -30.59 -29.79 -19.80
C ILE A 417 -29.25 -29.42 -19.16
N ILE A 418 -29.32 -28.92 -17.94
CA ILE A 418 -28.21 -28.57 -17.07
C ILE A 418 -28.01 -29.75 -16.13
N ASN A 419 -26.86 -30.41 -16.26
CA ASN A 419 -26.45 -31.45 -15.34
C ASN A 419 -26.02 -30.82 -13.99
N ILE A 420 -26.80 -31.06 -12.94
CA ILE A 420 -26.55 -30.50 -11.60
C ILE A 420 -25.30 -31.08 -10.96
N ASN A 421 -24.86 -32.28 -11.36
CA ASN A 421 -23.68 -32.93 -10.79
C ASN A 421 -22.37 -32.23 -11.20
N ASP A 422 -22.41 -31.38 -12.22
CA ASP A 422 -21.27 -30.52 -12.62
C ASP A 422 -21.05 -29.35 -11.66
N TYR A 423 -21.97 -29.11 -10.73
CA TYR A 423 -21.95 -27.98 -9.82
C TYR A 423 -21.69 -28.44 -8.39
N GLU A 424 -20.91 -27.63 -7.67
CA GLU A 424 -20.82 -27.73 -6.22
C GLU A 424 -22.13 -27.18 -5.63
N VAL A 425 -23.02 -28.11 -5.29
CA VAL A 425 -24.35 -27.83 -4.74
C VAL A 425 -24.23 -27.31 -3.30
N LYS A 426 -24.76 -26.10 -3.06
CA LYS A 426 -24.79 -25.46 -1.74
C LYS A 426 -26.16 -25.58 -1.06
N SER A 427 -27.19 -26.03 -1.77
CA SER A 427 -28.56 -26.08 -1.25
C SER A 427 -28.80 -27.30 -0.36
N SER A 428 -29.35 -27.07 0.83
CA SER A 428 -29.88 -28.11 1.73
C SER A 428 -31.28 -28.61 1.31
N LYS A 429 -31.93 -27.92 0.36
CA LYS A 429 -33.27 -28.29 -0.15
C LYS A 429 -33.13 -29.33 -1.28
N PRO A 430 -34.05 -30.31 -1.38
CA PRO A 430 -34.04 -31.26 -2.48
C PRO A 430 -34.25 -30.55 -3.82
N ILE A 431 -33.27 -30.66 -4.71
CA ILE A 431 -33.34 -30.09 -6.07
C ILE A 431 -34.21 -31.00 -6.93
N ALA A 432 -35.34 -30.46 -7.42
CA ALA A 432 -36.22 -31.17 -8.32
C ALA A 432 -35.60 -31.26 -9.72
N THR A 433 -35.73 -32.41 -10.38
CA THR A 433 -35.40 -32.57 -11.80
C THR A 433 -36.59 -32.18 -12.68
N ILE A 434 -36.33 -31.85 -13.94
CA ILE A 434 -37.37 -31.56 -14.91
C ILE A 434 -38.23 -32.81 -15.14
N THR A 435 -39.55 -32.64 -15.03
CA THR A 435 -40.54 -33.70 -15.31
C THR A 435 -41.81 -33.07 -15.87
N VAL A 436 -42.38 -33.66 -16.91
CA VAL A 436 -43.56 -33.15 -17.65
C VAL A 436 -44.79 -32.96 -16.75
N THR A 437 -44.93 -33.76 -15.68
CA THR A 437 -46.04 -33.65 -14.71
C THR A 437 -46.04 -32.35 -13.89
N ASN A 438 -44.97 -31.55 -13.93
CA ASN A 438 -44.90 -30.25 -13.26
C ASN A 438 -45.76 -29.16 -13.93
N LYS A 439 -46.27 -29.39 -15.15
CA LYS A 439 -47.11 -28.44 -15.91
C LYS A 439 -48.44 -28.10 -15.21
N ARG A 440 -49.04 -29.06 -14.48
CA ARG A 440 -50.38 -28.89 -13.83
C ARG A 440 -50.39 -28.12 -12.50
N LYS A 441 -49.24 -27.91 -11.84
CA LYS A 441 -49.15 -27.11 -10.59
C LYS A 441 -48.71 -25.65 -10.82
N ARG A 442 -48.28 -25.31 -12.04
CA ARG A 442 -47.71 -23.99 -12.37
C ARG A 442 -48.75 -22.89 -12.58
N THR A 443 -49.94 -23.20 -13.06
CA THR A 443 -51.04 -22.23 -13.18
C THR A 443 -51.48 -21.66 -11.83
N SER A 444 -51.19 -22.34 -10.71
CA SER A 444 -51.48 -21.86 -9.35
C SER A 444 -50.31 -21.18 -8.64
N VAL A 445 -49.08 -21.22 -9.20
CA VAL A 445 -47.89 -20.60 -8.60
C VAL A 445 -47.10 -19.89 -9.69
N LYS A 446 -47.64 -18.78 -10.21
CA LYS A 446 -46.72 -17.66 -10.47
C LYS A 446 -46.02 -17.43 -9.13
N GLN A 447 -44.69 -17.44 -9.08
CA GLN A 447 -43.98 -16.81 -7.96
C GLN A 447 -44.27 -15.31 -8.08
N THR A 448 -45.48 -14.93 -7.65
CA THR A 448 -45.89 -13.54 -7.55
C THR A 448 -44.95 -12.90 -6.55
N MET A 449 -44.26 -11.88 -7.04
CA MET A 449 -43.35 -11.03 -6.29
C MET A 449 -43.85 -10.81 -4.85
N ARG A 450 -42.99 -11.02 -3.86
CA ARG A 450 -43.17 -10.35 -2.58
C ARG A 450 -43.06 -8.85 -2.87
N ARG A 451 -44.21 -8.18 -2.99
CA ARG A 451 -44.28 -6.73 -2.84
C ARG A 451 -44.08 -6.46 -1.36
N ASP A 452 -42.95 -5.88 -1.02
CA ASP A 452 -42.80 -5.22 0.27
C ASP A 452 -43.68 -3.96 0.20
N ASP A 453 -44.84 -4.03 0.86
CA ASP A 453 -45.65 -2.85 1.13
C ASP A 453 -45.06 -2.12 2.36
N SER A 454 -44.55 -0.91 2.09
CA SER A 454 -44.38 0.26 2.98
C SER A 454 -43.53 0.14 4.25
#